data_AF-A0A7K3BA49-F1
#
_entry.id   AF-A0A7K3BA49-F1
#
_cell.length_a   1.000
_cell.length_b   1.000
_cell.length_c   1.000
_cell.angle_alpha   90.00
_cell.angle_beta   90.00
_cell.angle_gamma   90.00
#
_symmetry.space_group_name_H-M   'P 1'
#
loop_
_entity.id
_entity.type
_entity.pdbx_description
1 polymer ?
#
loop_
_entity_poly.entity_id
_entity_poly.type
_entity_poly.pdbx_seq_one_letter_code
_entity_poly.pdbx_strand_id
1 'polypeptide(L)'
;MENWEFREWQAALGALDPRAAALVGLAAAERISGCLDDERFLRHGPRAAEAARELLRECWSVAGFPDGDGDGDGSASTRIRDVADELAGHVAACQNLSMTEVFRSYVPLAGDEDEGPVEEVPDLEEFLEEAEPEGAVMMHFDALAAMEEAAAACAGGPWDGALRCLQVTAMAADRHDPRLPGPVAEVRRQREDLLSVREADGAQLRHVAARLRTRAQADAAGWRRATERLGLLHD
;
A
#
# COMPACT_ATOMS: atom_id res chain seq x y z
N MET A 1 10.80 -6.94 20.91
CA MET A 1 10.49 -6.42 19.56
C MET A 1 11.78 -6.42 18.79
N GLU A 2 11.86 -7.09 17.65
CA GLU A 2 13.03 -6.97 16.77
C GLU A 2 13.06 -5.52 16.25
N ASN A 3 14.11 -4.77 16.59
CA ASN A 3 14.16 -3.33 16.30
C ASN A 3 14.17 -3.11 14.79
N TRP A 4 13.23 -2.31 14.30
CA TRP A 4 13.27 -1.72 12.97
C TRP A 4 14.39 -0.68 12.91
N GLU A 5 15.61 -1.10 12.55
CA GLU A 5 16.76 -0.21 12.48
C GLU A 5 16.91 0.37 11.07
N PHE A 6 16.44 1.62 10.89
CA PHE A 6 16.45 2.31 9.59
C PHE A 6 17.79 2.24 8.86
N ARG A 7 18.91 2.41 9.59
CA ARG A 7 20.26 2.41 9.01
C ARG A 7 20.67 1.04 8.48
N GLU A 8 20.24 -0.04 9.14
CA GLU A 8 20.53 -1.40 8.69
C GLU A 8 19.75 -1.72 7.41
N TRP A 9 18.48 -1.36 7.36
CA TRP A 9 17.64 -1.53 6.16
C TRP A 9 18.11 -0.68 4.98
N GLN A 10 18.47 0.57 5.23
CA GLN A 10 19.10 1.45 4.25
C GLN A 10 20.38 0.80 3.67
N ALA A 11 21.27 0.30 4.52
CA ALA A 11 22.51 -0.33 4.07
C ALA A 11 22.26 -1.64 3.32
N ALA A 12 21.31 -2.45 3.79
CA ALA A 12 20.98 -3.74 3.18
C ALA A 12 20.37 -3.58 1.79
N LEU A 13 19.37 -2.70 1.64
CA LEU A 13 18.75 -2.43 0.33
C LEU A 13 19.71 -1.68 -0.60
N GLY A 14 20.50 -0.74 -0.08
CA GLY A 14 21.48 0.01 -0.85
C GLY A 14 22.65 -0.84 -1.39
N ALA A 15 22.84 -2.05 -0.88
CA ALA A 15 23.82 -3.01 -1.37
C ALA A 15 23.26 -3.96 -2.46
N LEU A 16 21.95 -3.93 -2.73
CA LEU A 16 21.32 -4.76 -3.74
C LEU A 16 21.36 -4.10 -5.13
N ASP A 17 21.17 -4.93 -6.16
CA ASP A 17 20.71 -4.42 -7.45
C ASP A 17 19.34 -3.71 -7.28
N PRO A 18 19.09 -2.57 -7.94
CA PRO A 18 17.84 -1.82 -7.80
C PRO A 18 16.58 -2.67 -8.04
N ARG A 19 16.63 -3.66 -8.96
CA ARG A 19 15.48 -4.55 -9.21
C ARG A 19 15.26 -5.49 -8.03
N ALA A 20 16.33 -6.03 -7.46
CA ALA A 20 16.24 -6.87 -6.27
C ALA A 20 15.67 -6.07 -5.08
N ALA A 21 16.08 -4.81 -4.90
CA ALA A 21 15.49 -3.93 -3.89
C ALA A 21 13.99 -3.66 -4.16
N ALA A 22 13.63 -3.35 -5.41
CA ALA A 22 12.24 -3.13 -5.81
C ALA A 22 11.35 -4.35 -5.54
N LEU A 23 11.83 -5.57 -5.77
CA LEU A 23 11.08 -6.80 -5.47
C LEU A 23 10.75 -6.97 -3.99
N VAL A 24 11.65 -6.51 -3.09
CA VAL A 24 11.40 -6.54 -1.64
C VAL A 24 10.33 -5.51 -1.26
N GLY A 25 10.41 -4.30 -1.82
CA GLY A 25 9.39 -3.26 -1.63
C GLY A 25 8.02 -3.69 -2.17
N LEU A 26 7.98 -4.26 -3.38
CA LEU A 26 6.76 -4.78 -4.02
C LEU A 26 6.11 -5.90 -3.21
N ALA A 27 6.90 -6.80 -2.64
CA ALA A 27 6.37 -7.85 -1.79
C ALA A 27 5.67 -7.28 -0.54
N ALA A 28 6.20 -6.21 0.06
CA ALA A 28 5.56 -5.53 1.19
C ALA A 28 4.30 -4.78 0.77
N ALA A 29 4.36 -4.05 -0.35
CA ALA A 29 3.21 -3.35 -0.93
C ALA A 29 2.06 -4.33 -1.26
N GLU A 30 2.33 -5.41 -1.99
CA GLU A 30 1.33 -6.44 -2.34
C GLU A 30 0.69 -7.11 -1.12
N ARG A 31 1.40 -7.19 0.02
CA ARG A 31 0.80 -7.68 1.27
C ARG A 31 -0.20 -6.68 1.85
N ILE A 32 0.23 -5.43 2.05
CA ILE A 32 -0.63 -4.41 2.67
C ILE A 32 -1.78 -3.98 1.73
N SER A 33 -1.66 -4.20 0.42
CA SER A 33 -2.76 -3.94 -0.52
C SER A 33 -4.02 -4.75 -0.23
N GLY A 34 -3.92 -5.86 0.54
CA GLY A 34 -5.10 -6.58 1.02
C GLY A 34 -6.06 -5.72 1.84
N CYS A 35 -5.59 -4.63 2.45
CA CYS A 35 -6.45 -3.64 3.09
C CYS A 35 -7.43 -2.98 2.10
N LEU A 36 -7.06 -2.87 0.83
CA LEU A 36 -7.88 -2.22 -0.21
C LEU A 36 -9.00 -3.14 -0.73
N ASP A 37 -8.99 -4.42 -0.35
CA ASP A 37 -10.08 -5.37 -0.61
C ASP A 37 -11.12 -5.37 0.53
N ASP A 38 -10.98 -4.50 1.55
CA ASP A 38 -11.99 -4.25 2.56
C ASP A 38 -13.26 -3.66 1.91
N GLU A 39 -14.43 -4.21 2.24
CA GLU A 39 -15.69 -3.84 1.59
C GLU A 39 -16.04 -2.35 1.79
N ARG A 40 -15.65 -1.75 2.93
CA ARG A 40 -15.88 -0.33 3.18
C ARG A 40 -14.99 0.52 2.28
N PHE A 41 -13.71 0.16 2.14
CA PHE A 41 -12.85 0.85 1.19
C PHE A 41 -13.38 0.74 -0.25
N LEU A 42 -13.84 -0.44 -0.66
CA LEU A 42 -14.37 -0.66 -2.00
C LEU A 42 -15.67 0.12 -2.30
N ARG A 43 -16.48 0.46 -1.30
CA ARG A 43 -17.67 1.31 -1.51
C ARG A 43 -17.30 2.74 -1.89
N HIS A 44 -16.24 3.30 -1.31
CA HIS A 44 -15.94 4.74 -1.43
C HIS A 44 -14.66 5.06 -2.21
N GLY A 45 -13.70 4.13 -2.24
CA GLY A 45 -12.46 4.20 -3.00
C GLY A 45 -12.30 3.13 -4.09
N PRO A 46 -13.33 2.66 -4.81
CA PRO A 46 -13.18 1.56 -5.78
C PRO A 46 -12.18 1.89 -6.89
N ARG A 47 -12.17 3.15 -7.36
CA ARG A 47 -11.22 3.62 -8.38
C ARG A 47 -9.78 3.64 -7.86
N ALA A 48 -9.58 4.06 -6.61
CA ALA A 48 -8.26 3.98 -5.96
C ALA A 48 -7.78 2.52 -5.83
N ALA A 49 -8.68 1.61 -5.45
CA ALA A 49 -8.37 0.16 -5.37
C ALA A 49 -8.03 -0.44 -6.75
N GLU A 50 -8.74 -0.02 -7.80
CA GLU A 50 -8.46 -0.44 -9.19
C GLU A 50 -7.11 0.07 -9.67
N ALA A 51 -6.84 1.37 -9.52
CA ALA A 51 -5.56 1.99 -9.88
C ALA A 51 -4.39 1.37 -9.11
N ALA A 52 -4.52 1.14 -7.80
CA ALA A 52 -3.51 0.45 -6.98
C ALA A 52 -3.20 -0.97 -7.49
N ARG A 53 -4.23 -1.75 -7.83
CA ARG A 53 -4.07 -3.11 -8.37
C ARG A 53 -3.44 -3.11 -9.77
N GLU A 54 -3.78 -2.12 -10.60
CA GLU A 54 -3.11 -1.94 -11.89
C GLU A 54 -1.64 -1.55 -11.70
N LEU A 55 -1.35 -0.62 -10.80
CA LEU A 55 0.00 -0.18 -10.50
C LEU A 55 0.90 -1.34 -10.05
N LEU A 56 0.42 -2.17 -9.11
CA LEU A 56 1.14 -3.38 -8.70
C LEU A 56 1.36 -4.35 -9.86
N ARG A 57 0.37 -4.54 -10.73
CA ARG A 57 0.48 -5.43 -11.90
C ARG A 57 1.59 -4.97 -12.84
N GLU A 58 1.66 -3.67 -13.14
CA GLU A 58 2.70 -3.08 -13.98
C GLU A 58 4.06 -3.11 -13.30
N CYS A 59 4.12 -2.82 -12.00
CA CYS A 59 5.37 -2.90 -11.24
C CYS A 59 5.96 -4.32 -11.20
N TRP A 60 5.13 -5.35 -10.99
CA TRP A 60 5.57 -6.75 -11.01
C TRP A 60 6.00 -7.24 -12.40
N SER A 61 5.41 -6.69 -13.47
CA SER A 61 5.81 -7.06 -14.84
C SER A 61 7.25 -6.57 -15.13
N VAL A 62 7.56 -5.34 -14.71
CA VAL A 62 8.87 -4.70 -14.91
C VAL A 62 9.95 -5.25 -13.97
N ALA A 63 9.65 -5.40 -12.67
CA ALA A 63 10.63 -5.84 -11.69
C ALA A 63 11.02 -7.33 -11.85
N GLY A 64 10.07 -8.16 -12.33
CA GLY A 64 10.22 -9.61 -12.43
C GLY A 64 10.72 -10.13 -13.77
N PHE A 65 10.72 -9.33 -14.84
CA PHE A 65 11.03 -9.79 -16.19
C PHE A 65 11.73 -8.69 -16.99
N PRO A 66 13.04 -8.80 -17.27
CA PRO A 66 13.64 -7.93 -18.26
C PRO A 66 13.03 -8.26 -19.61
N ASP A 67 12.52 -7.25 -20.31
CA ASP A 67 12.36 -7.33 -21.75
C ASP A 67 13.71 -7.79 -22.32
N GLY A 68 13.67 -8.90 -23.06
CA GLY A 68 14.84 -9.40 -23.79
C GLY A 68 15.33 -8.29 -24.72
N ASP A 69 16.64 -8.07 -24.72
CA ASP A 69 17.35 -7.23 -25.69
C ASP A 69 17.00 -5.73 -25.68
N GLY A 70 17.54 -5.01 -24.69
CA GLY A 70 18.29 -3.77 -24.94
C GLY A 70 17.60 -2.53 -25.51
N ASP A 71 16.31 -2.56 -25.82
CA ASP A 71 15.48 -1.42 -26.24
C ASP A 71 14.20 -1.41 -25.41
N GLY A 72 14.34 -1.15 -24.10
CA GLY A 72 13.19 -0.83 -23.27
C GLY A 72 12.64 0.52 -23.71
N ASP A 73 11.55 0.52 -24.47
CA ASP A 73 10.82 1.66 -25.09
C ASP A 73 10.43 2.81 -24.13
N GLY A 74 10.82 2.78 -22.85
CA GLY A 74 10.34 3.71 -21.82
C GLY A 74 8.83 3.66 -21.61
N SER A 75 8.12 2.81 -22.35
CA SER A 75 6.68 2.64 -22.37
C SER A 75 6.16 2.07 -21.04
N ALA A 76 6.84 1.08 -20.46
CA ALA A 76 6.48 0.55 -19.15
C ALA A 76 6.70 1.57 -18.01
N SER A 77 7.79 2.34 -18.06
CA SER A 77 8.03 3.43 -17.11
C SER A 77 7.04 4.58 -17.26
N THR A 78 6.61 4.87 -18.49
CA THR A 78 5.54 5.85 -18.77
C THR A 78 4.21 5.36 -18.19
N ARG A 79 3.84 4.10 -18.42
CA ARG A 79 2.61 3.53 -17.89
C ARG A 79 2.58 3.48 -16.37
N ILE A 80 3.67 3.07 -15.71
CA ILE A 80 3.78 3.11 -14.24
C ILE A 80 3.57 4.54 -13.72
N ARG A 81 4.14 5.55 -14.40
CA ARG A 81 3.95 6.95 -14.03
C ARG A 81 2.50 7.38 -14.21
N ASP A 82 1.89 7.10 -15.36
CA ASP A 82 0.51 7.50 -15.65
C ASP A 82 -0.47 6.91 -14.62
N VAL A 83 -0.31 5.63 -14.27
CA VAL A 83 -1.14 4.96 -13.26
C VAL A 83 -0.84 5.47 -11.85
N ALA A 84 0.42 5.81 -11.53
CA ALA A 84 0.77 6.42 -10.25
C ALA A 84 0.16 7.83 -10.10
N ASP A 85 0.15 8.63 -11.18
CA ASP A 85 -0.48 9.95 -11.20
C ASP A 85 -2.02 9.84 -11.05
N GLU A 86 -2.65 8.86 -11.71
CA GLU A 86 -4.07 8.54 -11.52
C GLU A 86 -4.36 8.13 -10.07
N LEU A 87 -3.54 7.24 -9.51
CA LEU A 87 -3.67 6.81 -8.12
C LEU A 87 -3.55 8.01 -7.17
N ALA A 88 -2.55 8.88 -7.35
CA ALA A 88 -2.37 10.07 -6.53
C ALA A 88 -3.59 11.01 -6.55
N GLY A 89 -4.23 11.16 -7.72
CA GLY A 89 -5.49 11.89 -7.85
C GLY A 89 -6.63 11.27 -7.04
N HIS A 90 -6.72 9.94 -7.03
CA HIS A 90 -7.70 9.22 -6.21
C HIS A 90 -7.37 9.23 -4.72
N VAL A 91 -6.10 9.12 -4.34
CA VAL A 91 -5.63 9.24 -2.96
C VAL A 91 -5.98 10.61 -2.41
N ALA A 92 -5.73 11.68 -3.16
CA ALA A 92 -6.11 13.03 -2.78
C ALA A 92 -7.64 13.17 -2.60
N ALA A 93 -8.44 12.54 -3.47
CA ALA A 93 -9.89 12.52 -3.31
C ALA A 93 -10.32 11.77 -2.02
N CYS A 94 -9.74 10.59 -1.76
CA CYS A 94 -9.98 9.83 -0.53
C CYS A 94 -9.55 10.59 0.72
N GLN A 95 -8.39 11.25 0.69
CA GLN A 95 -7.87 12.08 1.79
C GLN A 95 -8.77 13.28 2.04
N ASN A 96 -9.26 13.95 1.00
CA ASN A 96 -10.21 15.05 1.16
C ASN A 96 -11.51 14.57 1.81
N LEU A 97 -12.02 13.40 1.42
CA LEU A 97 -13.19 12.78 2.04
C LEU A 97 -12.94 12.40 3.52
N SER A 98 -11.74 11.93 3.88
CA SER A 98 -11.39 11.62 5.28
C SER A 98 -11.05 12.85 6.13
N MET A 99 -10.48 13.90 5.53
CA MET A 99 -10.13 15.15 6.25
C MET A 99 -11.35 16.02 6.55
N THR A 100 -12.48 15.80 5.87
CA THR A 100 -13.73 16.47 6.21
C THR A 100 -14.17 16.23 7.67
N GLU A 101 -13.65 15.19 8.34
CA GLU A 101 -13.91 14.94 9.77
C GLU A 101 -12.92 15.57 10.76
N VAL A 102 -11.64 15.74 10.41
CA VAL A 102 -10.71 16.53 11.26
C VAL A 102 -11.13 18.01 11.32
N PHE A 103 -11.99 18.46 10.39
CA PHE A 103 -12.56 19.82 10.36
C PHE A 103 -13.98 19.96 10.91
N ARG A 104 -14.73 18.87 11.14
CA ARG A 104 -16.05 18.92 11.82
C ARG A 104 -15.97 18.77 13.33
N SER A 105 -14.78 18.64 13.90
CA SER A 105 -14.62 18.87 15.34
C SER A 105 -14.90 20.35 15.66
N TYR A 106 -15.90 20.59 16.52
CA TYR A 106 -16.25 21.85 17.22
C TYR A 106 -16.99 22.91 16.38
N VAL A 107 -18.32 23.09 16.46
CA VAL A 107 -19.23 23.09 17.64
C VAL A 107 -20.67 22.79 17.17
N PRO A 108 -21.51 22.07 17.93
CA PRO A 108 -22.95 22.18 17.76
C PRO A 108 -23.40 23.53 18.33
N LEU A 109 -23.32 24.60 17.55
CA LEU A 109 -24.09 25.80 17.84
C LEU A 109 -25.41 25.69 17.10
N ALA A 110 -26.45 25.52 17.90
CA ALA A 110 -27.83 25.61 17.48
C ALA A 110 -28.09 26.90 16.71
N GLY A 111 -28.86 26.77 15.63
CA GLY A 111 -29.64 27.86 15.05
C GLY A 111 -29.16 28.34 13.69
N ASP A 112 -30.07 28.18 12.72
CA ASP A 112 -30.31 29.02 11.52
C ASP A 112 -29.19 29.04 10.47
N GLU A 113 -29.42 29.05 9.16
CA GLU A 113 -30.55 29.01 8.23
C GLU A 113 -29.89 28.83 6.84
N ASP A 114 -30.60 28.25 5.86
CA ASP A 114 -30.40 28.40 4.41
C ASP A 114 -28.99 28.25 3.79
N GLU A 115 -28.73 27.13 3.10
CA GLU A 115 -27.88 27.11 1.91
C GLU A 115 -28.30 25.96 0.97
N GLY A 116 -28.36 26.25 -0.34
CA GLY A 116 -29.09 25.49 -1.37
C GLY A 116 -28.60 24.06 -1.68
N PRO A 117 -29.21 23.39 -2.67
CA PRO A 117 -28.99 21.97 -2.91
C PRO A 117 -27.59 21.74 -3.46
N VAL A 118 -26.72 21.21 -2.61
CA VAL A 118 -25.40 20.70 -2.99
C VAL A 118 -25.62 19.45 -3.85
N GLU A 119 -25.00 19.42 -5.04
CA GLU A 119 -24.93 18.22 -5.89
C GLU A 119 -24.58 17.01 -5.04
N GLU A 120 -25.30 15.91 -5.25
CA GLU A 120 -25.25 14.64 -4.49
C GLU A 120 -23.81 14.26 -4.10
N VAL A 121 -23.39 14.72 -2.92
CA VAL A 121 -22.23 14.19 -2.22
C VAL A 121 -22.64 12.76 -1.84
N PRO A 122 -21.91 11.71 -2.27
CA PRO A 122 -22.15 10.36 -1.81
C PRO A 122 -22.26 10.37 -0.29
N ASP A 123 -23.31 9.74 0.25
CA ASP A 123 -23.75 9.89 1.64
C ASP A 123 -22.56 9.78 2.61
N LEU A 124 -22.07 10.95 3.02
CA LEU A 124 -20.81 11.10 3.73
C LEU A 124 -21.00 10.61 5.17
N GLU A 125 -22.20 10.71 5.74
CA GLU A 125 -22.50 10.18 7.07
C GLU A 125 -22.45 8.65 7.10
N GLU A 126 -22.95 7.96 6.06
CA GLU A 126 -22.87 6.50 5.93
C GLU A 126 -21.41 6.00 5.81
N PHE A 127 -20.57 6.72 5.04
CA PHE A 127 -19.14 6.39 4.96
C PHE A 127 -18.46 6.46 6.33
N LEU A 128 -18.78 7.49 7.11
CA LEU A 128 -18.07 7.83 8.32
C LEU A 128 -18.50 6.97 9.51
N GLU A 129 -19.80 6.67 9.63
CA GLU A 129 -20.31 5.72 10.65
C GLU A 129 -19.77 4.29 10.44
N GLU A 130 -19.51 3.87 9.20
CA GLU A 130 -18.96 2.54 8.90
C GLU A 130 -17.41 2.49 8.86
N ALA A 131 -16.74 3.57 8.47
CA ALA A 131 -15.29 3.59 8.25
C ALA A 131 -14.46 3.98 9.48
N GLU A 132 -15.00 4.76 10.43
CA GLU A 132 -14.30 5.19 11.65
C GLU A 132 -14.54 4.32 12.89
N PRO A 133 -14.14 3.03 12.87
CA PRO A 133 -13.67 2.41 14.11
C PRO A 133 -12.14 2.25 14.04
N GLU A 134 -11.44 3.06 14.84
CA GLU A 134 -10.10 2.76 15.38
C GLU A 134 -9.00 2.38 14.36
N GLY A 135 -8.96 3.02 13.20
CA GLY A 135 -7.77 3.00 12.34
C GLY A 135 -7.84 2.12 11.09
N ALA A 136 -9.00 1.57 10.72
CA ALA A 136 -9.18 0.94 9.40
C ALA A 136 -8.91 1.93 8.25
N VAL A 137 -9.35 3.19 8.38
CA VAL A 137 -9.03 4.27 7.42
C VAL A 137 -7.53 4.51 7.29
N MET A 138 -6.80 4.57 8.41
CA MET A 138 -5.33 4.71 8.38
C MET A 138 -4.67 3.53 7.66
N MET A 139 -5.18 2.32 7.82
CA MET A 139 -4.68 1.12 7.14
C MET A 139 -4.89 1.18 5.62
N HIS A 140 -6.02 1.74 5.16
CA HIS A 140 -6.24 1.99 3.74
C HIS A 140 -5.24 3.02 3.19
N PHE A 141 -4.97 4.09 3.93
CA PHE A 141 -3.98 5.10 3.52
C PHE A 141 -2.54 4.60 3.58
N ASP A 142 -2.17 3.81 4.59
CA ASP A 142 -0.86 3.14 4.64
C ASP A 142 -0.71 2.19 3.44
N ALA A 143 -1.77 1.47 3.05
CA ALA A 143 -1.76 0.63 1.86
C ALA A 143 -1.56 1.45 0.57
N LEU A 144 -2.30 2.55 0.39
CA LEU A 144 -2.17 3.45 -0.76
C LEU A 144 -0.78 4.08 -0.84
N ALA A 145 -0.24 4.57 0.28
CA ALA A 145 1.12 5.11 0.35
C ALA A 145 2.17 4.06 -0.05
N ALA A 146 2.00 2.81 0.38
CA ALA A 146 2.89 1.73 -0.02
C ALA A 146 2.84 1.45 -1.55
N MET A 147 1.72 1.70 -2.22
CA MET A 147 1.59 1.56 -3.69
C MET A 147 2.37 2.66 -4.42
N GLU A 148 2.29 3.91 -3.97
CA GLU A 148 3.02 5.04 -4.54
C GLU A 148 4.54 4.83 -4.42
N GLU A 149 4.98 4.37 -3.25
CA GLU A 149 6.39 4.05 -3.00
C GLU A 149 6.88 2.85 -3.82
N ALA A 150 5.99 1.88 -4.10
CA ALA A 150 6.30 0.75 -4.97
C ALA A 150 6.49 1.19 -6.42
N ALA A 151 5.70 2.17 -6.89
CA ALA A 151 5.91 2.77 -8.21
C ALA A 151 7.25 3.50 -8.31
N ALA A 152 7.62 4.26 -7.27
CA ALA A 152 8.92 4.91 -7.19
C ALA A 152 10.07 3.89 -7.25
N ALA A 153 9.95 2.76 -6.53
CA ALA A 153 10.93 1.69 -6.57
C ALA A 153 11.04 1.03 -7.97
N CYS A 154 9.92 0.87 -8.67
CA CYS A 154 9.88 0.19 -9.97
C CYS A 154 10.26 1.07 -11.16
N ALA A 155 10.14 2.40 -11.04
CA ALA A 155 10.57 3.35 -12.04
C ALA A 155 12.11 3.46 -12.17
N GLY A 156 12.86 2.57 -11.52
CA GLY A 156 14.33 2.62 -11.46
C GLY A 156 14.85 3.69 -10.51
N GLY A 157 13.98 4.16 -9.59
CA GLY A 157 14.37 5.02 -8.49
C GLY A 157 15.38 4.35 -7.56
N PRO A 158 15.96 5.11 -6.62
CA PRO A 158 16.84 4.54 -5.62
C PRO A 158 16.13 3.45 -4.79
N TRP A 159 16.90 2.72 -3.99
CA TRP A 159 16.39 1.77 -3.00
C TRP A 159 15.46 2.42 -1.94
N ASP A 160 15.29 3.74 -1.97
CA ASP A 160 14.49 4.52 -1.02
C ASP A 160 13.00 4.24 -1.13
N GLY A 161 12.44 4.13 -2.35
CA GLY A 161 11.04 3.72 -2.54
C GLY A 161 10.76 2.35 -1.92
N ALA A 162 11.66 1.38 -2.13
CA ALA A 162 11.56 0.07 -1.49
C ALA A 162 11.65 0.17 0.05
N LEU A 163 12.56 1.00 0.58
CA LEU A 163 12.68 1.24 2.02
C LEU A 163 11.40 1.86 2.60
N ARG A 164 10.76 2.78 1.87
CA ARG A 164 9.51 3.42 2.28
C ARG A 164 8.36 2.43 2.29
N CYS A 165 8.23 1.56 1.29
CA CYS A 165 7.26 0.46 1.33
C CYS A 165 7.44 -0.37 2.62
N LEU A 166 8.67 -0.82 2.91
CA LEU A 166 8.91 -1.64 4.10
C LEU A 166 8.59 -0.89 5.40
N GLN A 167 8.97 0.39 5.48
CA GLN A 167 8.71 1.23 6.65
C GLN A 167 7.20 1.39 6.88
N VAL A 168 6.43 1.73 5.84
CA VAL A 168 4.98 1.91 5.95
C VAL A 168 4.33 0.61 6.38
N THR A 169 4.65 -0.51 5.74
CA THR A 169 4.07 -1.81 6.08
C THR A 169 4.48 -2.29 7.48
N ALA A 170 5.72 -2.05 7.91
CA ALA A 170 6.16 -2.40 9.27
C ALA A 170 5.49 -1.53 10.34
N MET A 171 5.31 -0.23 10.08
CA MET A 171 4.61 0.68 10.99
C MET A 171 3.12 0.36 11.09
N ALA A 172 2.46 0.08 9.96
CA ALA A 172 1.08 -0.38 9.94
C ALA A 172 0.92 -1.69 10.73
N ALA A 173 1.90 -2.60 10.61
CA ALA A 173 1.91 -3.86 11.36
C ALA A 173 2.10 -3.69 12.88
N ASP A 174 2.93 -2.74 13.32
CA ASP A 174 3.16 -2.47 14.74
C ASP A 174 1.96 -1.82 15.44
N ARG A 175 1.19 -1.01 14.69
CA ARG A 175 -0.06 -0.40 15.17
C ARG A 175 -1.21 -1.40 15.34
N HIS A 176 -1.06 -2.65 14.87
CA HIS A 176 -2.13 -3.65 14.90
C HIS A 176 -2.27 -4.40 16.23
N ASP A 177 -3.51 -4.81 16.56
CA ASP A 177 -3.79 -5.64 17.74
C ASP A 177 -2.97 -6.95 17.70
N PRO A 178 -2.14 -7.23 18.72
CA PRO A 178 -1.29 -8.43 18.78
C PRO A 178 -2.07 -9.76 18.78
N ARG A 179 -3.40 -9.72 18.95
CA ARG A 179 -4.31 -10.88 18.86
C ARG A 179 -4.72 -11.22 17.43
N LEU A 180 -4.41 -10.37 16.45
CA LEU A 180 -4.74 -10.60 15.05
C LEU A 180 -3.62 -11.35 14.32
N PRO A 181 -3.91 -12.45 13.61
CA PRO A 181 -2.89 -13.34 13.03
C PRO A 181 -2.14 -12.77 11.80
N GLY A 182 -2.24 -11.49 11.49
CA GLY A 182 -1.69 -10.89 10.26
C GLY A 182 -0.27 -10.30 10.40
N PRO A 183 -0.07 -9.21 11.18
CA PRO A 183 1.08 -8.30 10.96
C PRO A 183 2.26 -8.45 11.92
N VAL A 184 2.08 -9.11 13.08
CA VAL A 184 3.10 -9.17 14.17
C VAL A 184 4.45 -9.79 13.74
N ALA A 185 4.51 -10.44 12.57
CA ALA A 185 5.72 -11.02 11.99
C ALA A 185 6.26 -10.28 10.74
N GLU A 186 5.77 -9.08 10.43
CA GLU A 186 6.06 -8.42 9.14
C GLU A 186 7.55 -8.14 8.95
N VAL A 187 8.26 -7.60 9.96
CA VAL A 187 9.71 -7.37 9.88
C VAL A 187 10.47 -8.67 9.58
N ARG A 188 10.03 -9.81 10.15
CA ARG A 188 10.62 -11.12 9.86
C ARG A 188 10.36 -11.55 8.41
N ARG A 189 9.14 -11.35 7.89
CA ARG A 189 8.82 -11.64 6.47
C ARG A 189 9.65 -10.80 5.52
N GLN A 190 9.77 -9.50 5.80
CA GLN A 190 10.60 -8.58 5.03
C GLN A 190 12.09 -9.00 5.05
N ARG A 191 12.58 -9.52 6.19
CA ARG A 191 13.93 -10.09 6.26
C ARG A 191 14.08 -11.34 5.39
N GLU A 192 13.07 -12.22 5.38
CA GLU A 192 13.06 -13.39 4.49
C GLU A 192 13.00 -13.00 3.00
N ASP A 193 12.21 -11.98 2.65
CA ASP A 193 12.16 -11.42 1.30
C ASP A 193 13.55 -10.90 0.87
N LEU A 194 14.18 -10.09 1.73
CA LEU A 194 15.52 -9.55 1.54
C LEU A 194 16.57 -10.65 1.35
N LEU A 195 16.55 -11.69 2.20
CA LEU A 195 17.46 -12.83 2.08
C LEU A 195 17.25 -13.59 0.77
N SER A 196 16.00 -13.74 0.33
CA SER A 196 15.66 -14.46 -0.90
C SER A 196 16.17 -13.77 -2.17
N VAL A 197 16.25 -12.43 -2.18
CA VAL A 197 16.75 -11.67 -3.34
C VAL A 197 18.26 -11.45 -3.32
N ARG A 198 18.89 -11.43 -2.13
CA ARG A 198 20.31 -11.08 -1.97
C ARG A 198 21.26 -12.04 -2.71
N GLU A 199 20.88 -13.31 -2.79
CA GLU A 199 21.71 -14.36 -3.39
C GLU A 199 21.29 -14.70 -4.83
N ALA A 200 20.24 -14.06 -5.34
CA ALA A 200 19.65 -14.37 -6.64
C ALA A 200 20.41 -13.70 -7.80
N ASP A 201 20.86 -14.51 -8.76
CA ASP A 201 21.31 -14.01 -10.08
C ASP A 201 20.14 -13.64 -11.00
N GLY A 202 20.39 -13.08 -12.19
CA GLY A 202 19.33 -12.57 -13.08
C GLY A 202 18.28 -13.61 -13.53
N ALA A 203 18.63 -14.89 -13.66
CA ALA A 203 17.65 -15.93 -13.99
C ALA A 203 16.90 -16.41 -12.76
N GLN A 204 17.58 -16.49 -11.61
CA GLN A 204 16.98 -16.79 -10.32
C GLN A 204 16.04 -15.68 -9.85
N LEU A 205 16.34 -14.42 -10.17
CA LEU A 205 15.57 -13.25 -9.75
C LEU A 205 14.13 -13.30 -10.28
N ARG A 206 13.92 -13.81 -11.51
CA ARG A 206 12.57 -14.01 -12.05
C ARG A 206 11.77 -15.06 -11.27
N HIS A 207 12.43 -16.15 -10.89
CA HIS A 207 11.80 -17.20 -10.10
C HIS A 207 11.50 -16.72 -8.68
N VAL A 208 12.42 -15.96 -8.09
CA VAL A 208 12.23 -15.31 -6.79
C VAL A 208 11.08 -14.30 -6.86
N ALA A 209 11.00 -13.46 -7.90
CA ALA A 209 9.91 -12.52 -8.10
C ALA A 209 8.54 -13.22 -8.15
N ALA A 210 8.40 -14.28 -8.94
CA ALA A 210 7.16 -15.06 -9.01
C ALA A 210 6.77 -15.64 -7.64
N ARG A 211 7.75 -16.21 -6.91
CA ARG A 211 7.52 -16.75 -5.56
C ARG A 211 7.14 -15.68 -4.54
N LEU A 212 7.84 -14.55 -4.54
CA LEU A 212 7.56 -13.42 -3.66
C LEU A 212 6.14 -12.89 -3.89
N ARG A 213 5.76 -12.69 -5.16
CA ARG A 213 4.42 -12.26 -5.54
C ARG A 213 3.35 -13.23 -5.04
N THR A 214 3.49 -14.52 -5.32
CA THR A 214 2.51 -15.53 -4.86
C THR A 214 2.37 -15.55 -3.35
N ARG A 215 3.49 -15.46 -2.61
CA ARG A 215 3.45 -15.41 -1.14
C ARG A 215 2.79 -14.14 -0.64
N ALA A 216 3.15 -12.98 -1.20
CA ALA A 216 2.60 -11.69 -0.81
C ALA A 216 1.08 -11.62 -1.05
N GLN A 217 0.61 -12.14 -2.18
CA GLN A 217 -0.82 -12.27 -2.50
C GLN A 217 -1.58 -13.16 -1.51
N ALA A 218 -0.97 -14.27 -1.09
CA ALA A 218 -1.57 -15.14 -0.07
C ALA A 218 -1.62 -14.44 1.31
N ASP A 219 -0.60 -13.64 1.63
CA ASP A 219 -0.51 -12.87 2.87
C ASP A 219 -1.45 -11.65 2.89
N ALA A 220 -1.84 -11.10 1.73
CA ALA A 220 -2.81 -9.99 1.63
C ALA A 220 -4.17 -10.34 2.26
N ALA A 221 -4.63 -11.60 2.20
CA ALA A 221 -5.83 -12.03 2.91
C ALA A 221 -5.70 -11.90 4.44
N GLY A 222 -4.47 -11.94 4.97
CA GLY A 222 -4.19 -11.64 6.38
C GLY A 222 -4.41 -10.17 6.71
N TRP A 223 -3.93 -9.28 5.85
CA TRP A 223 -4.12 -7.83 5.98
C TRP A 223 -5.59 -7.43 5.85
N ARG A 224 -6.30 -7.96 4.83
CA ARG A 224 -7.75 -7.77 4.68
C ARG A 224 -8.51 -8.11 5.96
N ARG A 225 -8.31 -9.32 6.50
CA ARG A 225 -8.97 -9.76 7.74
C ARG A 225 -8.61 -8.92 8.96
N ALA A 226 -7.38 -8.39 8.99
CA ALA A 226 -6.94 -7.52 10.09
C ALA A 226 -7.66 -6.16 10.01
N THR A 227 -7.81 -5.61 8.81
CA THR A 227 -8.56 -4.38 8.54
C THR A 227 -10.05 -4.53 8.80
N GLU A 228 -10.68 -5.62 8.34
CA GLU A 228 -12.09 -5.94 8.61
C GLU A 228 -12.36 -6.01 10.12
N ARG A 229 -11.50 -6.68 10.88
CA ARG A 229 -11.67 -6.83 12.34
C ARG A 229 -11.53 -5.53 13.12
N LEU A 230 -10.72 -4.58 12.66
CA LEU A 230 -10.67 -3.25 13.28
C LEU A 230 -12.04 -2.56 13.17
N GLY A 231 -12.80 -2.83 12.10
CA GLY A 231 -14.17 -2.37 11.95
C GLY A 231 -15.20 -3.01 12.91
N LEU A 232 -14.97 -4.25 13.32
CA LEU A 232 -15.96 -5.07 14.05
C LEU A 232 -15.84 -5.00 15.58
N LEU A 233 -14.84 -4.31 16.15
CA LEU A 233 -14.62 -4.28 17.61
C LEU A 233 -15.67 -3.48 18.40
N HIS A 234 -16.74 -2.99 17.75
CA HIS A 234 -17.81 -2.19 18.37
C HIS A 234 -19.24 -2.73 18.18
N ASP A 235 -19.42 -3.97 17.67
CA ASP A 235 -20.71 -4.68 17.65
C ASP A 235 -20.97 -5.53 18.92
#